data_AF-M5RD69-F1
#
_entry.id   AF-M5RD69-F1
#
_cell.length_a   1.000
_cell.length_b   1.000
_cell.length_c   1.000
_cell.angle_alpha   90.00
_cell.angle_beta   90.00
_cell.angle_gamma   90.00
#
_symmetry.space_group_name_H-M   'P 1'
#
loop_
_entity.id
_entity.type
_entity.pdbx_description
1 polymer ?
#
loop_
_entity_poly.entity_id
_entity_poly.type
_entity_poly.pdbx_seq_one_letter_code
_entity_poly.pdbx_strand_id
1 'polypeptide(L)'
;MADGNEAAQIVKDLAAKIQNEPKAPKFSFDVSTYKGVTMHLIEADVPQGEDELQKMFGPKLRVHVGTGAKSVFVAVGKDSEALMQKLIDSGASDQGGVRPVGQFRIKLLPILQYAQSIETNEVIAAMIDTLSRASDGGDVMVVQKSIVNGQESRMLISEGVLQAVGSAVRQVQQQKMQNNGSF
;
A
#
# COMPACT_ATOMS: atom_id res chain seq x y z
N MET A 1 8.14 0.20 -21.33
CA MET A 1 6.86 -0.45 -20.97
C MET A 1 7.16 -1.90 -20.70
N ALA A 2 6.65 -2.48 -19.61
CA ALA A 2 6.92 -3.88 -19.29
C ALA A 2 6.10 -4.81 -20.20
N ASP A 3 6.72 -5.88 -20.72
CA ASP A 3 6.01 -6.94 -21.45
C ASP A 3 5.39 -7.90 -20.42
N GLY A 4 4.06 -7.95 -20.37
CA GLY A 4 3.34 -8.80 -19.42
C GLY A 4 3.48 -10.29 -19.70
N ASN A 5 3.74 -10.69 -20.94
CA ASN A 5 3.96 -12.08 -21.30
C ASN A 5 5.33 -12.57 -20.82
N GLU A 6 6.35 -11.72 -20.95
CA GLU A 6 7.69 -12.02 -20.41
C GLU A 6 7.65 -12.14 -18.88
N ALA A 7 6.96 -11.24 -18.20
CA ALA A 7 6.76 -11.32 -16.75
C ALA A 7 5.99 -12.59 -16.34
N ALA A 8 4.94 -12.98 -17.07
CA ALA A 8 4.23 -14.23 -16.82
C ALA A 8 5.16 -15.44 -16.95
N GLN A 9 6.02 -15.47 -17.96
CA GLN A 9 6.96 -16.56 -18.17
C GLN A 9 7.99 -16.66 -17.04
N ILE A 10 8.54 -15.52 -16.58
CA ILE A 10 9.48 -15.49 -15.45
C ILE A 10 8.85 -16.07 -14.18
N VAL A 11 7.59 -15.73 -13.89
CA VAL A 11 6.88 -16.27 -12.71
C VAL A 11 6.64 -17.77 -12.86
N LYS A 12 6.29 -18.25 -14.07
CA LYS A 12 6.11 -19.69 -14.35
C LYS A 12 7.42 -20.46 -14.20
N ASP A 13 8.52 -19.93 -14.72
CA ASP A 13 9.85 -20.54 -14.62
C ASP A 13 10.34 -20.59 -13.16
N LEU A 14 10.08 -19.52 -12.39
CA LEU A 14 10.40 -19.49 -10.96
C LEU A 14 9.60 -20.56 -10.20
N ALA A 15 8.29 -20.65 -10.45
CA ALA A 15 7.44 -21.67 -9.83
C ALA A 15 7.92 -23.09 -10.12
N ALA A 16 8.30 -23.38 -11.37
CA ALA A 16 8.83 -24.68 -11.77
C ALA A 16 10.15 -25.03 -11.06
N LYS A 17 11.00 -24.03 -10.79
CA LYS A 17 12.27 -24.24 -10.09
C LYS A 17 12.11 -24.54 -8.60
N ILE A 18 11.07 -23.99 -7.96
CA ILE A 18 10.89 -24.09 -6.50
C ILE A 18 9.79 -25.07 -6.09
N GLN A 19 9.13 -25.75 -7.03
CA GLN A 19 8.01 -26.67 -6.75
C GLN A 19 8.35 -27.81 -5.76
N ASN A 20 9.63 -28.18 -5.65
CA ASN A 20 10.10 -29.27 -4.77
C ASN A 20 10.61 -28.76 -3.41
N GLU A 21 10.61 -27.45 -3.17
CA GLU A 21 11.05 -26.88 -1.90
C GLU A 21 9.96 -27.05 -0.81
N PRO A 22 10.28 -27.56 0.39
CA PRO A 22 9.28 -27.81 1.45
C PRO A 22 8.54 -26.56 1.93
N LYS A 23 9.10 -25.37 1.68
CA LYS A 23 8.53 -24.05 2.03
C LYS A 23 8.14 -23.25 0.79
N ALA A 24 8.02 -23.90 -0.37
CA ALA A 24 7.65 -23.22 -1.61
C ALA A 24 6.27 -22.57 -1.47
N PRO A 25 6.10 -21.33 -1.95
CA PRO A 25 4.77 -20.77 -2.12
C PRO A 25 3.98 -21.59 -3.15
N LYS A 26 2.68 -21.69 -2.95
CA LYS A 26 1.75 -22.29 -3.91
C LYS A 26 1.48 -21.28 -5.03
N PHE A 27 1.76 -21.69 -6.27
CA PHE A 27 1.43 -20.91 -7.47
C PHE A 27 0.15 -21.45 -8.10
N SER A 28 -0.78 -20.55 -8.40
CA SER A 28 -1.97 -20.82 -9.19
C SER A 28 -1.99 -19.83 -10.34
N PHE A 29 -1.87 -20.32 -11.57
CA PHE A 29 -1.82 -19.48 -12.77
C PHE A 29 -3.21 -19.34 -13.38
N ASP A 30 -3.45 -18.21 -14.04
CA ASP A 30 -4.67 -17.95 -14.82
C ASP A 30 -5.96 -18.12 -13.99
N VAL A 31 -5.92 -17.70 -12.71
CA VAL A 31 -7.01 -17.90 -11.73
C VAL A 31 -8.25 -17.07 -12.03
N SER A 32 -8.06 -15.91 -12.65
CA SER A 32 -9.15 -15.03 -13.09
C SER A 32 -8.67 -14.11 -14.21
N THR A 33 -9.61 -13.46 -14.89
CA THR A 33 -9.32 -12.43 -15.91
C THR A 33 -10.22 -11.23 -15.67
N TYR A 34 -9.63 -10.04 -15.66
CA TYR A 34 -10.37 -8.78 -15.48
C TYR A 34 -9.88 -7.73 -16.48
N LYS A 35 -10.79 -7.23 -17.33
CA LYS A 35 -10.50 -6.19 -18.34
C LYS A 35 -9.26 -6.47 -19.20
N GLY A 36 -9.06 -7.72 -19.61
CA GLY A 36 -7.91 -8.13 -20.43
C GLY A 36 -6.58 -8.29 -19.67
N VAL A 37 -6.62 -8.27 -18.34
CA VAL A 37 -5.50 -8.64 -17.46
C VAL A 37 -5.77 -10.02 -16.88
N THR A 38 -4.87 -10.95 -17.10
CA THR A 38 -4.93 -12.30 -16.52
C THR A 38 -4.26 -12.30 -15.15
N MET A 39 -4.96 -12.81 -14.13
CA MET A 39 -4.47 -12.85 -12.76
C MET A 39 -3.87 -14.20 -12.43
N HIS A 40 -2.76 -14.16 -11.70
CA HIS A 40 -2.06 -15.30 -11.12
C HIS A 40 -1.98 -15.08 -9.61
N LEU A 41 -2.11 -16.15 -8.83
CA LEU A 41 -2.09 -16.12 -7.39
C LEU A 41 -0.89 -16.89 -6.86
N ILE A 42 -0.15 -16.25 -5.95
CA ILE A 42 0.93 -16.84 -5.18
C ILE A 42 0.50 -16.81 -3.71
N GLU A 43 0.47 -17.97 -3.06
CA GLU A 43 0.14 -18.08 -1.63
C GLU A 43 1.32 -18.69 -0.86
N ALA A 44 1.70 -18.07 0.25
CA ALA A 44 2.67 -18.63 1.19
C ALA A 44 2.07 -18.64 2.60
N ASP A 45 2.33 -19.68 3.38
CA ASP A 45 1.97 -19.68 4.80
C ASP A 45 2.87 -18.69 5.55
N VAL A 46 2.26 -17.84 6.40
CA VAL A 46 3.02 -16.96 7.27
C VAL A 46 3.59 -17.80 8.43
N PRO A 47 4.90 -17.76 8.70
CA PRO A 47 5.51 -18.54 9.77
C PRO A 47 4.81 -18.37 11.12
N GLN A 48 4.70 -19.46 11.88
CA GLN A 48 4.20 -19.39 13.25
C GLN A 48 5.19 -18.63 14.15
N GLY A 49 4.68 -17.74 14.99
CA GLY A 49 5.49 -16.87 15.86
C GLY A 49 5.70 -15.46 15.33
N GLU A 50 5.23 -15.16 14.11
CA GLU A 50 5.25 -13.80 13.54
C GLU A 50 3.85 -13.15 13.63
N ASP A 51 3.38 -12.93 14.86
CA ASP A 51 2.04 -12.38 15.15
C ASP A 51 1.78 -11.04 14.44
N GLU A 52 2.82 -10.24 14.22
CA GLU A 52 2.74 -8.97 13.48
C GLU A 52 2.41 -9.17 12.00
N LEU A 53 3.05 -10.14 11.34
CA LEU A 53 2.82 -10.45 9.93
C LEU A 53 1.46 -11.13 9.73
N GLN A 54 1.03 -11.96 10.68
CA GLN A 54 -0.31 -12.54 10.66
C GLN A 54 -1.42 -11.50 10.83
N LYS A 55 -1.24 -10.49 11.69
CA LYS A 55 -2.20 -9.39 11.83
C LYS A 55 -2.33 -8.57 10.55
N MET A 56 -1.23 -8.37 9.81
CA MET A 56 -1.20 -7.54 8.60
C MET A 56 -1.67 -8.30 7.34
N PHE A 57 -1.21 -9.53 7.13
CA PHE A 57 -1.44 -10.28 5.90
C PHE A 57 -2.43 -11.46 6.06
N GLY A 58 -2.80 -11.79 7.30
CA GLY A 58 -3.58 -12.98 7.62
C GLY A 58 -2.69 -14.24 7.77
N PRO A 59 -3.30 -15.43 7.92
CA PRO A 59 -2.54 -16.68 8.07
C PRO A 59 -1.75 -17.07 6.81
N LYS A 60 -2.11 -16.49 5.65
CA LYS A 60 -1.46 -16.72 4.37
C LYS A 60 -1.14 -15.39 3.71
N LEU A 61 0.12 -15.21 3.31
CA LEU A 61 0.52 -14.15 2.43
C LEU A 61 -0.01 -14.46 1.03
N ARG A 62 -0.90 -13.60 0.52
CA ARG A 62 -1.43 -13.70 -0.84
C ARG A 62 -0.85 -12.59 -1.71
N VAL A 63 -0.32 -12.97 -2.86
CA VAL A 63 0.17 -12.04 -3.89
C VAL A 63 -0.55 -12.35 -5.19
N HIS A 64 -1.30 -11.37 -5.70
CA HIS A 64 -1.82 -11.41 -7.05
C HIS A 64 -0.83 -10.74 -7.99
N VAL A 65 -0.54 -11.39 -9.12
CA VAL A 65 0.21 -10.84 -10.25
C VAL A 65 -0.71 -10.81 -11.46
N GLY A 66 -0.97 -9.62 -11.99
CA GLY A 66 -1.82 -9.39 -13.15
C GLY A 66 -0.97 -9.08 -14.37
N THR A 67 -1.12 -9.86 -15.43
CA THR A 67 -0.36 -9.68 -16.67
C THR A 67 -1.30 -9.26 -17.80
N GLY A 68 -1.07 -8.07 -18.36
CA GLY A 68 -1.75 -7.55 -19.55
C GLY A 68 -0.75 -7.33 -20.69
N ALA A 69 -1.24 -6.99 -21.89
CA ALA A 69 -0.41 -6.93 -23.10
C ALA A 69 0.83 -6.02 -23.02
N LYS A 70 0.79 -4.95 -22.20
CA LYS A 70 1.90 -4.00 -21.98
C LYS A 70 1.99 -3.53 -20.52
N SER A 71 1.52 -4.37 -19.60
CA SER A 71 1.37 -3.99 -18.19
C SER A 71 1.53 -5.21 -17.29
N VAL A 72 2.12 -4.96 -16.12
CA VAL A 72 2.20 -5.89 -15.01
C VAL A 72 1.66 -5.18 -13.79
N PHE A 73 0.76 -5.84 -13.07
CA PHE A 73 0.16 -5.38 -11.83
C PHE A 73 0.56 -6.33 -10.72
N VAL A 74 0.88 -5.81 -9.54
CA VAL A 74 1.17 -6.62 -8.36
C VAL A 74 0.37 -6.07 -7.20
N ALA A 75 -0.37 -6.94 -6.52
CA ALA A 75 -1.14 -6.60 -5.33
C ALA A 75 -0.86 -7.64 -4.25
N VAL A 76 -0.62 -7.18 -3.03
CA VAL A 76 -0.24 -8.04 -1.89
C VAL A 76 -1.24 -7.86 -0.76
N GLY A 77 -1.63 -8.96 -0.11
CA GLY A 77 -2.47 -8.99 1.08
C GLY A 77 -3.77 -9.79 0.93
N LYS A 78 -4.54 -9.86 2.02
CA LYS A 78 -5.75 -10.70 2.14
C LYS A 78 -6.81 -10.43 1.08
N ASP A 79 -6.93 -9.17 0.63
CA ASP A 79 -7.88 -8.67 -0.37
C ASP A 79 -7.18 -8.29 -1.70
N SER A 80 -6.03 -8.92 -2.00
CA SER A 80 -5.17 -8.55 -3.14
C SER A 80 -5.87 -8.59 -4.49
N GLU A 81 -6.84 -9.48 -4.71
CA GLU A 81 -7.62 -9.53 -5.96
C GLU A 81 -8.49 -8.27 -6.14
N ALA A 82 -9.28 -7.91 -5.13
CA ALA A 82 -10.12 -6.71 -5.17
C ALA A 82 -9.27 -5.42 -5.26
N LEU A 83 -8.11 -5.41 -4.59
CA LEU A 83 -7.14 -4.32 -4.70
C LEU A 83 -6.58 -4.21 -6.13
N MET A 84 -6.26 -5.35 -6.77
CA MET A 84 -5.80 -5.39 -8.15
C MET A 84 -6.86 -4.90 -9.13
N GLN A 85 -8.12 -5.32 -8.97
CA GLN A 85 -9.22 -4.83 -9.81
C GLN A 85 -9.37 -3.31 -9.72
N LYS A 86 -9.33 -2.75 -8.49
CA LYS A 86 -9.32 -1.29 -8.27
C LYS A 86 -8.11 -0.62 -8.92
N LEU A 87 -6.93 -1.24 -8.86
CA LEU A 87 -5.72 -0.73 -9.51
C LEU A 87 -5.88 -0.70 -11.04
N ILE A 88 -6.40 -1.77 -11.63
CA ILE A 88 -6.70 -1.87 -13.07
C ILE A 88 -7.73 -0.80 -13.47
N ASP A 89 -8.79 -0.62 -12.68
CA ASP A 89 -9.83 0.38 -12.94
C ASP A 89 -9.28 1.80 -12.91
N SER A 90 -8.40 2.10 -11.95
CA SER A 90 -7.72 3.40 -11.87
C SER A 90 -6.79 3.63 -13.06
N GLY A 91 -6.08 2.58 -13.53
CA GLY A 91 -5.21 2.66 -14.71
C GLY A 91 -5.96 2.80 -16.04
N ALA A 92 -7.16 2.22 -16.16
CA ALA A 92 -7.99 2.29 -17.37
C ALA A 92 -8.72 3.64 -17.53
N SER A 93 -8.88 4.40 -16.44
CA SER A 93 -9.51 5.72 -16.45
C SER A 93 -8.65 6.82 -17.10
N ASP A 94 -7.40 6.52 -17.47
CA ASP A 94 -6.41 7.50 -17.94
C ASP A 94 -6.10 7.29 -19.43
N GLN A 95 -6.74 8.08 -20.30
CA GLN A 95 -6.65 7.99 -21.77
C GLN A 95 -5.30 8.50 -22.32
N GLY A 96 -4.22 7.75 -22.09
CA GLY A 96 -2.97 7.94 -22.82
C GLY A 96 -2.25 9.28 -22.59
N GLY A 97 -2.57 9.99 -21.51
CA GLY A 97 -1.87 11.22 -21.13
C GLY A 97 -0.40 10.99 -20.81
N VAL A 98 0.39 12.08 -20.79
CA VAL A 98 1.77 12.09 -20.28
C VAL A 98 1.74 11.58 -18.84
N ARG A 99 2.13 10.32 -18.66
CA ARG A 99 2.11 9.69 -17.34
C ARG A 99 3.17 10.34 -16.46
N PRO A 100 2.84 10.60 -15.19
CA PRO A 100 3.86 10.91 -14.19
C PRO A 100 4.98 9.87 -14.26
N VAL A 101 6.24 10.31 -14.18
CA VAL A 101 7.38 9.41 -14.02
C VAL A 101 7.37 8.72 -12.66
N GLY A 102 6.65 9.28 -11.69
CA GLY A 102 6.37 8.67 -10.40
C GLY A 102 5.07 9.21 -9.81
N GLN A 103 4.31 8.34 -9.15
CA GLN A 103 3.15 8.74 -8.36
C GLN A 103 3.13 7.94 -7.05
N PHE A 104 3.10 8.65 -5.93
CA PHE A 104 3.06 8.08 -4.60
C PHE A 104 1.79 8.54 -3.91
N ARG A 105 1.06 7.60 -3.29
CA ARG A 105 -0.10 7.91 -2.45
C ARG A 105 0.05 7.17 -1.13
N ILE A 106 0.02 7.93 -0.04
CA ILE A 106 0.24 7.43 1.31
C ILE A 106 -1.01 7.77 2.12
N LYS A 107 -1.58 6.76 2.79
CA LYS A 107 -2.62 6.97 3.80
C LYS A 107 -1.98 6.94 5.18
N LEU A 108 -2.04 8.08 5.86
CA LEU A 108 -1.34 8.24 7.14
C LEU A 108 -2.03 7.47 8.28
N LEU A 109 -3.36 7.38 8.28
CA LEU A 109 -4.13 6.70 9.34
C LEU A 109 -3.66 5.25 9.63
N PRO A 110 -3.59 4.33 8.64
CA PRO A 110 -3.15 2.96 8.91
C PRO A 110 -1.68 2.89 9.39
N ILE A 111 -0.81 3.80 8.94
CA ILE A 111 0.59 3.87 9.39
C ILE A 111 0.65 4.24 10.87
N LEU A 112 -0.13 5.25 11.27
CA LEU A 112 -0.18 5.69 12.67
C LEU A 112 -0.81 4.62 13.57
N GLN A 113 -1.87 3.94 13.12
CA GLN A 113 -2.48 2.83 13.86
C GLN A 113 -1.49 1.69 14.08
N TYR A 114 -0.67 1.37 13.08
CA TYR A 114 0.40 0.39 13.24
C TYR A 114 1.46 0.86 14.25
N ALA A 115 1.97 2.08 14.13
CA ALA A 115 2.93 2.63 15.07
C ALA A 115 2.41 2.59 16.52
N GLN A 116 1.15 2.98 16.73
CA GLN A 116 0.47 2.92 18.02
C GLN A 116 0.34 1.49 18.59
N SER A 117 0.24 0.48 17.70
CA SER A 117 0.14 -0.93 18.12
C SER A 117 1.47 -1.51 18.62
N ILE A 118 2.60 -0.91 18.23
CA ILE A 118 3.95 -1.27 18.68
C ILE A 118 4.28 -0.52 19.97
N GLU A 119 4.12 0.80 19.96
CA GLU A 119 4.43 1.67 21.09
C GLU A 119 3.26 2.64 21.33
N THR A 120 2.73 2.60 22.54
CA THR A 120 1.64 3.50 22.92
C THR A 120 2.16 4.91 23.09
N ASN A 121 1.67 5.84 22.27
CA ASN A 121 2.04 7.25 22.34
C ASN A 121 0.79 8.14 22.25
N GLU A 122 0.57 9.01 23.25
CA GLU A 122 -0.63 9.85 23.29
C GLU A 122 -0.71 10.87 22.14
N VAL A 123 0.43 11.34 21.63
CA VAL A 123 0.47 12.24 20.47
C VAL A 123 0.02 11.49 19.21
N ILE A 124 0.47 10.24 19.04
CA ILE A 124 0.03 9.37 17.94
C ILE A 124 -1.47 9.05 18.08
N ALA A 125 -1.95 8.74 19.28
CA ALA A 125 -3.36 8.50 19.55
C ALA A 125 -4.25 9.72 19.18
N ALA A 126 -3.81 10.94 19.52
CA ALA A 126 -4.53 12.18 19.17
C ALA A 126 -4.56 12.45 17.64
N MET A 127 -3.51 12.04 16.91
CA MET A 127 -3.50 12.10 15.45
C MET A 127 -4.44 11.07 14.84
N ILE A 128 -4.45 9.83 15.36
CA ILE A 128 -5.36 8.76 14.92
C ILE A 128 -6.81 9.20 15.09
N ASP A 129 -7.20 9.69 16.27
CA ASP A 129 -8.57 10.16 16.55
C ASP A 129 -9.02 11.27 15.58
N THR A 130 -8.09 12.17 15.24
CA THR A 130 -8.36 13.23 14.26
C THR A 130 -8.54 12.68 12.85
N LEU A 131 -7.64 11.80 12.39
CA LEU A 131 -7.70 11.21 11.06
C LEU A 131 -8.85 10.21 10.88
N SER A 132 -9.26 9.51 11.94
CA SER A 132 -10.43 8.61 11.91
C SER A 132 -11.75 9.35 11.71
N ARG A 133 -11.80 10.65 12.04
CA ARG A 133 -12.95 11.53 11.80
C ARG A 133 -12.85 12.31 10.49
N ALA A 134 -11.66 12.39 9.89
CA ALA A 134 -11.45 13.05 8.61
C ALA A 134 -11.90 12.14 7.45
N SER A 135 -12.65 12.72 6.50
CA SER A 135 -13.16 11.97 5.33
C SER A 135 -12.08 11.52 4.34
N ASP A 136 -10.88 12.08 4.42
CA ASP A 136 -9.74 11.78 3.55
C ASP A 136 -8.80 10.70 4.11
N GLY A 137 -8.94 10.33 5.39
CA GLY A 137 -8.10 9.35 6.08
C GLY A 137 -6.61 9.71 6.13
N GLY A 138 -6.27 11.00 5.97
CA GLY A 138 -4.89 11.48 5.98
C GLY A 138 -4.12 11.14 4.71
N ASP A 139 -4.71 11.39 3.54
CA ASP A 139 -4.06 11.18 2.25
C ASP A 139 -2.94 12.20 1.99
N VAL A 140 -1.79 11.70 1.55
CA VAL A 140 -0.70 12.49 0.98
C VAL A 140 -0.40 11.93 -0.41
N MET A 141 -0.42 12.78 -1.42
CA MET A 141 -0.12 12.39 -2.81
C MET A 141 1.04 13.20 -3.35
N VAL A 142 2.00 12.52 -3.97
CA VAL A 142 3.11 13.13 -4.71
C VAL A 142 3.02 12.67 -6.15
N VAL A 143 2.96 13.61 -7.08
CA VAL A 143 2.95 13.35 -8.52
C VAL A 143 4.19 13.99 -9.13
N GLN A 144 4.99 13.20 -9.82
CA GLN A 144 6.21 13.64 -10.47
C GLN A 144 6.07 13.55 -11.98
N LYS A 145 6.28 14.65 -12.70
CA LYS A 145 6.23 14.68 -14.17
C LYS A 145 7.61 15.03 -14.72
N SER A 146 7.95 14.43 -15.85
CA SER A 146 9.11 14.87 -16.62
C SER A 146 8.74 16.15 -17.37
N ILE A 147 9.64 17.13 -17.36
CA ILE A 147 9.56 18.36 -18.16
C ILE A 147 10.83 18.49 -19.00
N VAL A 148 10.84 19.40 -19.98
CA VAL A 148 12.06 19.66 -20.75
C VAL A 148 13.19 20.08 -19.80
N ASN A 149 14.28 19.32 -19.79
CA ASN A 149 15.46 19.51 -18.93
C ASN A 149 15.21 19.39 -17.41
N GLY A 150 14.17 18.68 -16.95
CA GLY A 150 13.97 18.52 -15.51
C GLY A 150 12.77 17.69 -15.08
N GLN A 151 12.38 17.86 -13.82
CA GLN A 151 11.27 17.15 -13.20
C GLN A 151 10.42 18.15 -12.39
N GLU A 152 9.11 18.12 -12.61
CA GLU A 152 8.13 18.82 -11.78
C GLU A 152 7.59 17.85 -10.72
N SER A 153 7.54 18.28 -9.45
CA SER A 153 6.93 17.51 -8.37
C SER A 153 5.77 18.31 -7.76
N ARG A 154 4.58 17.71 -7.71
CA ARG A 154 3.40 18.26 -7.06
C ARG A 154 3.03 17.42 -5.86
N MET A 155 3.05 18.03 -4.68
CA MET A 155 2.60 17.42 -3.43
C MET A 155 1.20 17.95 -3.07
N LEU A 156 0.30 17.05 -2.71
CA LEU A 156 -1.03 17.33 -2.22
C LEU A 156 -1.15 16.71 -0.83
N ILE A 157 -1.39 17.56 0.15
CA ILE A 157 -1.59 17.18 1.55
C ILE A 157 -3.06 17.43 1.85
N SER A 158 -3.77 16.38 2.29
CA SER A 158 -5.20 16.49 2.60
C SER A 158 -5.43 17.24 3.91
N GLU A 159 -6.64 17.78 4.07
CA GLU A 159 -7.00 18.61 5.23
C GLU A 159 -6.91 17.81 6.53
N GLY A 160 -7.29 16.53 6.51
CA GLY A 160 -7.16 15.65 7.67
C GLY A 160 -5.72 15.56 8.19
N VAL A 161 -4.71 15.55 7.30
CA VAL A 161 -3.29 15.57 7.71
C VAL A 161 -2.95 16.87 8.44
N LEU A 162 -3.42 18.02 7.93
CA LEU A 162 -3.18 19.32 8.58
C LEU A 162 -3.84 19.39 9.97
N GLN A 163 -5.08 18.88 10.07
CA GLN A 163 -5.81 18.83 11.33
C GLN A 163 -5.12 17.90 12.35
N ALA A 164 -4.59 16.75 11.90
CA ALA A 164 -3.86 15.81 12.73
C ALA A 164 -2.55 16.40 13.26
N VAL A 165 -1.80 17.15 12.45
CA VAL A 165 -0.64 17.90 12.95
C VAL A 165 -1.09 18.91 14.03
N GLY A 166 -2.22 19.59 13.81
CA GLY A 166 -2.80 20.48 14.80
C GLY A 166 -3.19 19.79 16.12
N SER A 167 -3.72 18.56 16.07
CA SER A 167 -4.03 17.78 17.28
C SER A 167 -2.78 17.35 18.03
N ALA A 168 -1.73 16.94 17.31
CA ALA A 168 -0.44 16.59 17.90
C ALA A 168 0.17 17.78 18.68
N VAL A 169 0.16 18.97 18.08
CA VAL A 169 0.65 20.20 18.74
C VAL A 169 -0.14 20.50 20.02
N ARG A 170 -1.47 20.38 19.99
CA ARG A 170 -2.31 20.58 21.18
C ARG A 170 -2.01 19.54 22.28
N GLN A 171 -1.81 18.27 21.92
CA GLN A 171 -1.47 17.23 22.90
C GLN A 171 -0.13 17.52 23.58
N VAL A 172 0.90 17.88 22.81
CA VAL A 172 2.22 18.25 23.36
C VAL A 172 2.13 19.46 24.28
N GLN A 173 1.30 20.46 23.95
CA GLN A 173 1.07 21.61 24.82
C GLN A 173 0.36 21.21 26.12
N GLN A 174 -0.65 20.35 26.07
CA GLN A 174 -1.37 19.87 27.25
C GLN A 174 -0.45 19.08 28.19
N GLN A 175 0.38 18.18 27.66
CA GLN A 175 1.37 17.43 28.44
C GLN A 175 2.37 18.36 29.14
N LYS A 176 2.85 19.41 28.46
CA LYS A 176 3.74 20.40 29.06
C LYS A 176 3.07 21.18 30.20
N MET A 177 1.80 21.55 30.05
CA MET A 177 1.05 22.26 31.10
C MET A 177 0.79 21.38 32.33
N GLN A 178 0.51 20.09 32.13
CA GLN A 178 0.32 19.13 33.23
C GLN A 178 1.63 18.86 33.99
N ASN A 179 2.77 18.79 33.29
CA ASN A 179 4.07 18.63 33.92
C ASN A 179 4.55 19.89 34.67
N ASN A 180 4.16 21.09 34.23
CA ASN A 180 4.52 22.35 34.91
C ASN A 180 3.62 22.70 36.11
N GLY A 181 2.47 22.02 36.29
CA GLY A 181 1.56 22.22 37.42
C GLY A 181 1.85 21.32 38.64
N SER A 182 2.92 20.53 38.58
CA SER A 182 3.32 19.58 39.64
C SER A 182 4.58 20.07 40.38
N PHE A 183 4.52 21.23 41.02
CA PHE A 183 5.50 21.71 42.01
C PHE A 183 4.80 22.45 43.15
#